data_AF-C6WXJ9-F1
#
_entry.id   AF-C6WXJ9-F1
#
_cell.length_a   1.000
_cell.length_b   1.000
_cell.length_c   1.000
_cell.angle_alpha   90.00
_cell.angle_beta   90.00
_cell.angle_gamma   90.00
#
_symmetry.space_group_name_H-M   'P 1'
#
loop_
_entity.id
_entity.type
_entity.pdbx_description
1 polymer ?
#
loop_
_entity_poly.entity_id
_entity_poly.type
_entity_poly.pdbx_seq_one_letter_code
_entity_poly.pdbx_strand_id
1 'polypeptide(L)'
;MADKVALLKAVQAAQAGDWDAAHQIAQDCSSPTANWLHAVLHKIEGDEWNSKYWYARGSGHNYQDFADIEAELGAIYQSLV
;
A
#
# COMPACT_ATOMS: atom_id res chain seq x y z
N MET A 1 -2.80 4.10 -16.68
CA MET A 1 -4.13 4.72 -16.46
C MET A 1 -5.10 3.76 -15.78
N ALA A 2 -5.20 2.49 -16.22
CA ALA A 2 -6.00 1.47 -15.52
C ALA A 2 -5.52 1.21 -14.07
N ASP A 3 -4.20 1.07 -13.89
CA ASP A 3 -3.59 0.76 -12.59
C ASP A 3 -3.79 1.88 -11.55
N LYS A 4 -3.82 3.16 -11.96
CA LYS A 4 -4.03 4.29 -11.03
C LYS A 4 -5.42 4.22 -10.39
N VAL A 5 -6.45 3.95 -11.20
CA VAL A 5 -7.84 3.81 -10.73
C VAL A 5 -8.00 2.56 -9.88
N ALA A 6 -7.37 1.45 -10.25
CA ALA A 6 -7.34 0.24 -9.43
C ALA A 6 -6.69 0.51 -8.06
N LEU A 7 -5.52 1.14 -8.04
CA LEU A 7 -4.82 1.45 -6.80
C LEU A 7 -5.56 2.46 -5.92
N LEU A 8 -6.31 3.40 -6.50
CA LEU A 8 -7.23 4.27 -5.73
C LEU A 8 -8.28 3.46 -4.98
N LYS A 9 -8.87 2.45 -5.63
CA LYS A 9 -9.82 1.55 -4.98
C LYS A 9 -9.14 0.70 -3.91
N ALA A 10 -7.93 0.23 -4.17
CA ALA A 10 -7.17 -0.59 -3.23
C ALA A 10 -6.82 0.19 -1.95
N VAL A 11 -6.33 1.43 -2.06
CA VAL A 11 -6.03 2.27 -0.89
C VAL A 11 -7.30 2.66 -0.12
N GLN A 12 -8.42 2.91 -0.81
CA GLN A 12 -9.70 3.16 -0.17
C GLN A 12 -10.23 1.93 0.58
N ALA A 13 -10.09 0.74 0.01
CA ALA A 13 -10.41 -0.52 0.69
C ALA A 13 -9.54 -0.69 1.96
N ALA A 14 -8.24 -0.43 1.85
CA ALA A 14 -7.33 -0.48 3.00
C ALA A 14 -7.74 0.49 4.12
N GLN A 15 -8.09 1.74 3.76
CA GLN A 15 -8.60 2.76 4.70
C GLN A 15 -9.93 2.36 5.36
N ALA A 16 -10.77 1.61 4.64
CA ALA A 16 -12.05 1.09 5.16
C ALA A 16 -11.89 -0.19 6.01
N GLY A 17 -10.68 -0.74 6.13
CA GLY A 17 -10.42 -1.99 6.84
C GLY A 17 -10.60 -3.26 6.00
N ASP A 18 -10.86 -3.14 4.70
CA ASP A 18 -10.99 -4.27 3.78
C ASP A 18 -9.63 -4.59 3.13
N TRP A 19 -8.72 -5.14 3.94
CA TRP A 19 -7.34 -5.41 3.55
C TRP A 19 -7.24 -6.55 2.52
N ASP A 20 -8.15 -7.51 2.55
CA ASP A 20 -8.21 -8.60 1.57
C ASP A 20 -8.52 -8.05 0.16
N ALA A 21 -9.52 -7.17 0.05
CA ALA A 21 -9.81 -6.52 -1.23
C ALA A 21 -8.65 -5.64 -1.70
N ALA A 22 -7.98 -4.93 -0.78
CA ALA A 22 -6.81 -4.13 -1.10
C ALA A 22 -5.66 -4.98 -1.67
N HIS A 23 -5.36 -6.13 -1.05
CA HIS A 23 -4.35 -7.09 -1.54
C HIS A 23 -4.69 -7.60 -2.94
N GLN A 24 -5.94 -8.05 -3.15
CA GLN A 24 -6.39 -8.59 -4.43
C GLN A 24 -6.24 -7.58 -5.57
N ILE A 25 -6.49 -6.29 -5.31
CA ILE A 25 -6.35 -5.26 -6.33
C ILE A 25 -4.88 -4.89 -6.52
N ALA A 26 -4.12 -4.75 -5.42
CA ALA A 26 -2.72 -4.33 -5.47
C ALA A 26 -1.81 -5.37 -6.14
N GLN A 27 -2.07 -6.67 -5.98
CA GLN A 27 -1.27 -7.74 -6.59
C GLN A 27 -1.35 -7.77 -8.13
N ASP A 28 -2.45 -7.27 -8.70
CA ASP A 28 -2.65 -7.20 -10.15
C ASP A 28 -1.97 -5.97 -10.78
N CYS A 29 -1.44 -5.06 -9.95
CA CYS A 29 -0.77 -3.84 -10.38
C CYS A 29 0.75 -3.99 -10.25
N SER A 30 1.50 -3.74 -11.33
CA SER A 30 2.96 -3.75 -11.31
C SER A 30 3.52 -2.33 -11.26
N SER A 31 3.54 -1.71 -10.08
CA SER A 31 4.06 -0.35 -9.90
C SER A 31 4.73 -0.14 -8.52
N PRO A 32 5.60 0.88 -8.38
CA PRO A 32 6.13 1.29 -7.08
C PRO A 32 5.04 1.55 -6.03
N THR A 33 3.93 2.18 -6.42
CA THR A 33 2.81 2.46 -5.52
C THR A 33 2.08 1.19 -5.10
N ALA A 34 1.98 0.18 -5.99
CA ALA A 34 1.43 -1.13 -5.61
C ALA A 34 2.32 -1.84 -4.59
N ASN A 35 3.65 -1.80 -4.78
CA ASN A 35 4.60 -2.33 -3.81
C ASN A 35 4.53 -1.59 -2.47
N TRP A 36 4.37 -0.27 -2.49
CA TRP A 36 4.19 0.53 -1.29
C TRP A 36 2.90 0.14 -0.55
N LEU A 37 1.78 0.03 -1.26
CA LEU A 37 0.51 -0.39 -0.65
C LEU A 37 0.59 -1.79 -0.03
N HIS A 38 1.21 -2.77 -0.71
CA HIS A 38 1.48 -4.10 -0.13
C HIS A 38 2.33 -4.03 1.14
N ALA A 39 3.33 -3.14 1.16
CA ALA A 39 4.17 -2.95 2.33
C ALA A 39 3.35 -2.45 3.53
N VAL A 40 2.44 -1.49 3.31
CA VAL A 40 1.57 -0.95 4.36
C VAL A 40 0.54 -1.99 4.81
N LEU A 41 -0.04 -2.77 3.91
CA LEU A 41 -1.00 -3.81 4.27
C LEU A 41 -0.38 -4.84 5.23
N HIS A 42 0.82 -5.36 4.93
CA HIS A 42 1.52 -6.25 5.85
C HIS A 42 1.96 -5.57 7.15
N LYS A 43 2.23 -4.27 7.13
CA LYS A 43 2.51 -3.49 8.35
C LYS A 43 1.28 -3.45 9.26
N ILE A 44 0.08 -3.30 8.69
CA ILE A 44 -1.19 -3.33 9.42
C ILE A 44 -1.45 -4.72 10.02
N GLU A 45 -1.15 -5.78 9.29
CA GLU A 45 -1.32 -7.17 9.74
C GLU A 45 -0.31 -7.60 10.81
N GLY A 46 0.74 -6.81 11.03
CA GLY A 46 1.84 -7.15 11.95
C GLY A 46 2.88 -8.09 11.35
N ASP A 47 2.85 -8.34 10.04
CA ASP A 47 3.88 -9.09 9.31
C ASP A 47 5.05 -8.15 8.94
N GLU A 48 5.85 -7.82 9.94
CA GLU A 48 6.97 -6.88 9.80
C GLU A 48 7.99 -7.34 8.74
N TRP A 49 8.26 -8.65 8.65
CA TRP A 49 9.26 -9.17 7.73
C TRP A 49 8.81 -8.98 6.28
N ASN A 50 7.58 -9.36 5.97
CA ASN A 50 7.04 -9.23 4.62
C ASN A 50 6.78 -7.77 4.25
N SER A 51 6.31 -6.96 5.20
CA SER A 51 6.21 -5.52 5.02
C SER A 51 7.55 -4.89 4.59
N LYS A 52 8.63 -5.19 5.32
CA LYS A 52 10.00 -4.74 4.96
C LYS A 52 10.45 -5.25 3.60
N TYR A 53 10.12 -6.48 3.24
CA TYR A 53 10.39 -7.02 1.91
C TYR A 53 9.77 -6.16 0.80
N TRP A 54 8.50 -5.79 0.94
CA TRP A 54 7.81 -4.94 -0.04
C TRP A 54 8.31 -3.50 -0.07
N TYR A 55 8.66 -2.92 1.09
CA TYR A 55 9.34 -1.62 1.11
C TYR A 55 10.63 -1.64 0.28
N ALA A 56 11.44 -2.69 0.46
CA ALA A 56 12.69 -2.89 -0.28
C ALA A 56 12.50 -3.17 -1.78
N ARG A 57 11.30 -3.59 -2.22
CA ARG A 57 10.99 -3.93 -3.61
C ARG A 57 10.74 -2.70 -4.51
N GLY A 58 11.19 -1.53 -4.09
CA GLY A 58 11.05 -0.29 -4.87
C GLY A 58 9.76 0.46 -4.58
N SER A 59 9.31 0.48 -3.32
CA SER A 59 8.25 1.37 -2.85
C SER A 59 8.68 2.86 -2.86
N GLY A 60 9.98 3.13 -2.74
CA GLY A 60 10.52 4.48 -2.52
C GLY A 60 10.42 4.96 -1.06
N HIS A 61 9.93 4.11 -0.16
CA HIS A 61 9.67 4.39 1.24
C HIS A 61 10.26 3.29 2.15
N ASN A 62 10.36 3.56 3.45
CA ASN A 62 10.76 2.61 4.48
C ASN A 62 9.65 2.40 5.52
N TYR A 63 9.72 1.27 6.21
CA TYR A 63 8.78 0.86 7.27
C TYR A 63 8.49 1.93 8.33
N GLN A 64 9.45 2.81 8.61
CA GLN A 64 9.42 3.82 9.68
C GLN A 64 9.24 5.26 9.16
N ASP A 65 9.05 5.47 7.86
CA ASP A 65 8.96 6.82 7.28
C ASP A 65 7.72 7.59 7.77
N PHE A 66 6.67 6.87 8.17
CA PHE A 66 5.40 7.44 8.62
C PHE A 66 5.10 7.05 10.08
N ALA A 67 4.60 8.03 10.83
CA ALA A 67 4.30 7.89 12.26
C ALA A 67 3.07 7.00 12.55
N ASP A 68 2.13 6.94 11.60
CA ASP A 68 0.91 6.14 11.70
C ASP A 68 0.45 5.65 10.31
N ILE A 69 -0.38 4.60 10.31
CA ILE A 69 -0.87 3.95 9.09
C ILE A 69 -1.79 4.86 8.28
N GLU A 70 -2.63 5.66 8.94
CA GLU A 70 -3.62 6.50 8.27
C GLU A 70 -2.94 7.59 7.43
N ALA A 71 -1.89 8.21 7.98
CA ALA A 71 -1.05 9.17 7.28
C ALA A 71 -0.35 8.53 6.06
N GLU A 72 0.14 7.29 6.21
CA GLU A 72 0.82 6.57 5.14
C GLU A 72 -0.13 6.18 3.99
N LEU A 73 -1.30 5.61 4.31
CA LEU A 73 -2.35 5.33 3.32
C LEU A 73 -2.85 6.63 2.67
N GLY A 74 -2.94 7.71 3.43
CA GLY A 74 -3.26 9.04 2.92
C GLY A 74 -2.24 9.53 1.89
N ALA A 75 -0.95 9.34 2.14
CA ALA A 75 0.12 9.71 1.20
C ALA A 75 0.07 8.86 -0.08
N ILE A 76 -0.21 7.56 0.02
CA ILE A 76 -0.46 6.69 -1.13
C ILE A 76 -1.64 7.23 -1.95
N TYR A 77 -2.76 7.54 -1.31
CA TYR A 77 -3.94 8.11 -1.98
C TYR A 77 -3.59 9.41 -2.72
N GLN A 78 -2.88 10.34 -2.07
CA GLN A 78 -2.49 11.62 -2.68
C GLN A 78 -1.55 11.44 -3.89
N SER A 79 -0.71 10.40 -3.90
CA SER A 79 0.14 10.10 -5.07
C SER A 79 -0.65 9.62 -6.28
N LEU A 80 -1.90 9.17 -6.07
CA LEU A 80 -2.77 8.58 -7.09
C LEU A 80 -3.87 9.51 -7.59
N VAL A 81 -4.03 10.71 -7.03
CA VAL A 81 -4.98 11.73 -7.52
C VAL A 81 -4.37 12.59 -8.62
#